data_AF-A0A2G4SLL3-F1
#
_entry.id   AF-A0A2G4SLL3-F1
#
_cell.length_a   1.000
_cell.length_b   1.000
_cell.length_c   1.000
_cell.angle_alpha   90.00
_cell.angle_beta   90.00
_cell.angle_gamma   90.00
#
_symmetry.space_group_name_H-M   'P 1'
#
loop_
_entity.id
_entity.type
_entity.pdbx_description
1 polymer ?
#
loop_
_entity_poly.entity_id
_entity_poly.type
_entity_poly.pdbx_seq_one_letter_code
_entity_poly.pdbx_strand_id
1 'polypeptide(L)'
;MITISREQAICMFYCQPYNESNASKLSKLIDNMDNIEICYSDDPTEPMLISLQSLHTNSFKYHQYPAFLDNCKRDKSSNQAKR
;
A
#
# COMPACT_ATOMS: atom_id res chain seq x y z
N MET A 1 -5.19 -13.85 -5.31
CA MET A 1 -4.80 -12.74 -4.42
C MET A 1 -5.50 -11.50 -4.89
N ILE A 2 -6.26 -10.87 -4.02
CA ILE A 2 -6.82 -9.55 -4.30
C ILE A 2 -5.71 -8.55 -4.01
N THR A 3 -5.40 -7.69 -4.98
CA THR A 3 -4.42 -6.63 -4.78
C THR A 3 -5.18 -5.32 -4.59
N ILE A 4 -5.08 -4.75 -3.41
CA ILE A 4 -5.70 -3.46 -3.04
C ILE A 4 -4.60 -2.41 -3.09
N SER A 5 -4.85 -1.27 -3.73
CA SER A 5 -3.89 -0.15 -3.72
C SER A 5 -3.91 0.56 -2.36
N ARG A 6 -2.83 1.31 -2.04
CA ARG A 6 -2.79 2.13 -0.82
C ARG A 6 -4.02 3.05 -0.73
N GLU A 7 -4.34 3.77 -1.80
CA GLU A 7 -5.49 4.69 -1.85
C GLU A 7 -6.83 3.98 -1.62
N GLN A 8 -7.01 2.79 -2.19
CA GLN A 8 -8.21 2.00 -1.97
C GLN A 8 -8.31 1.51 -0.52
N ALA A 9 -7.20 1.06 0.07
CA ALA A 9 -7.14 0.68 1.47
C ALA A 9 -7.48 1.85 2.42
N ILE A 10 -7.02 3.06 2.09
CA ILE A 10 -7.33 4.28 2.85
C ILE A 10 -8.84 4.54 2.84
N CYS A 11 -9.47 4.47 1.68
CA CYS A 11 -10.93 4.60 1.58
C CYS A 11 -11.65 3.51 2.39
N MET A 12 -11.18 2.26 2.36
CA MET A 12 -11.74 1.16 3.16
C MET A 12 -11.61 1.42 4.66
N PHE A 13 -10.46 1.89 5.13
CA PHE A 13 -10.21 2.22 6.55
C PHE A 13 -11.17 3.29 7.08
N TYR A 14 -11.45 4.33 6.28
CA TYR A 14 -12.42 5.37 6.63
C TYR A 14 -13.88 5.00 6.29
N CYS A 15 -14.14 3.76 5.85
CA CYS A 15 -15.44 3.29 5.41
C CYS A 15 -16.09 4.20 4.34
N GLN A 16 -15.26 4.75 3.44
CA GLN A 16 -15.68 5.60 2.33
C GLN A 16 -15.62 4.84 1.00
N PRO A 17 -16.51 5.14 0.04
CA PRO A 17 -16.42 4.56 -1.29
C PRO A 17 -15.14 5.03 -1.99
N TYR A 18 -14.48 4.12 -2.71
CA TYR A 18 -13.28 4.43 -3.49
C TYR A 18 -13.64 5.28 -4.72
N ASN A 19 -13.14 6.51 -4.74
CA ASN A 19 -13.14 7.43 -5.87
C ASN A 19 -11.99 8.42 -5.70
N GLU A 20 -11.62 9.13 -6.77
CA GLU A 20 -10.45 10.03 -6.80
C GLU A 20 -10.53 11.15 -5.74
N SER A 21 -11.71 11.72 -5.52
CA SER A 21 -11.93 12.80 -4.54
C SER A 21 -11.67 12.30 -3.11
N ASN A 22 -12.28 11.17 -2.75
CA ASN A 22 -12.10 10.55 -1.44
C ASN A 22 -10.65 10.08 -1.23
N ALA A 23 -10.07 9.40 -2.22
CA ALA A 23 -8.69 8.95 -2.18
C ALA A 23 -7.73 10.12 -1.91
N SER A 24 -7.81 11.21 -2.69
CA SER A 24 -6.93 12.37 -2.52
C SER A 24 -7.12 13.04 -1.15
N LYS A 25 -8.36 13.22 -0.71
CA LYS A 25 -8.66 13.87 0.57
C LYS A 25 -8.17 13.04 1.75
N LEU A 26 -8.44 11.73 1.75
CA LEU A 26 -8.10 10.84 2.85
C LEU A 26 -6.61 10.50 2.88
N SER A 27 -5.95 10.37 1.73
CA SER A 27 -4.50 10.19 1.67
C SER A 27 -3.77 11.35 2.35
N LYS A 28 -4.18 12.59 2.07
CA LYS A 28 -3.64 13.78 2.76
C LYS A 28 -3.82 13.72 4.27
N LEU A 29 -4.94 13.17 4.78
CA LEU A 29 -5.14 13.04 6.23
C LEU A 29 -4.11 12.11 6.86
N ILE A 30 -3.79 11.00 6.21
CA ILE A 30 -2.77 10.06 6.71
C ILE A 30 -1.37 10.64 6.52
N ASP A 31 -1.08 11.25 5.37
CA ASP A 31 0.23 11.83 5.07
C ASP A 31 0.55 13.03 5.99
N ASN A 32 -0.47 13.69 6.55
CA ASN A 32 -0.31 14.74 7.57
C ASN A 32 -0.05 14.19 8.99
N MET A 33 -0.25 12.89 9.21
CA MET A 33 0.05 12.25 10.49
C MET A 33 1.48 11.72 10.46
N ASP A 34 2.32 12.23 11.36
CA ASP A 34 3.71 11.79 11.42
C ASP A 34 3.87 10.35 11.90
N ASN A 35 4.82 9.63 11.31
CA ASN A 35 5.29 8.31 11.73
C ASN A 35 4.24 7.20 11.73
N ILE A 36 3.21 7.29 10.89
CA ILE A 36 2.22 6.22 10.70
C ILE A 36 2.12 5.79 9.24
N GLU A 37 1.62 4.59 9.01
CA GLU A 37 1.35 4.05 7.68
C GLU A 37 0.11 3.15 7.71
N ILE A 38 -0.56 3.05 6.57
CA ILE A 38 -1.64 2.09 6.36
C ILE A 38 -1.08 0.77 5.79
N CYS A 39 -1.40 -0.33 6.45
CA CYS A 39 -0.93 -1.66 6.09
C CYS A 39 -2.01 -2.71 6.35
N TYR A 40 -1.70 -3.97 6.09
CA TYR A 40 -2.51 -5.11 6.49
C TYR A 40 -1.65 -6.18 7.16
N SER A 41 -2.28 -7.16 7.80
CA SER A 41 -1.60 -8.34 8.34
C SER A 41 -1.81 -9.54 7.41
N ASP A 42 -2.79 -10.39 7.70
CA ASP A 42 -3.07 -11.57 6.89
C ASP A 42 -4.09 -11.28 5.76
N ASP A 43 -5.07 -10.40 6.03
CA ASP A 43 -6.14 -10.05 5.08
C ASP A 43 -5.97 -8.63 4.52
N PRO A 44 -5.71 -8.45 3.21
CA PRO A 44 -5.60 -7.12 2.60
C PRO A 44 -6.91 -6.33 2.61
N THR A 45 -8.05 -6.95 2.91
CA THR A 45 -9.35 -6.27 3.04
C THR A 45 -9.59 -5.67 4.43
N GLU A 46 -8.69 -5.92 5.38
CA GLU A 46 -8.73 -5.38 6.74
C GLU A 46 -7.58 -4.38 6.97
N PRO A 47 -7.69 -3.15 6.45
CA PRO A 47 -6.63 -2.15 6.59
C PRO A 47 -6.47 -1.72 8.05
N MET A 48 -5.22 -1.57 8.46
CA MET A 48 -4.80 -1.13 9.79
C MET A 48 -3.89 0.08 9.68
N LEU A 49 -4.01 1.00 10.65
CA LEU A 49 -3.11 2.13 10.81
C LEU A 49 -2.11 1.80 11.92
N ILE A 50 -0.82 1.77 11.59
CA ILE A 50 0.24 1.46 12.55
C ILE A 50 1.38 2.48 12.49
N SER A 51 2.19 2.52 13.54
CA SER A 51 3.42 3.32 13.49
C SER A 51 4.44 2.72 12.53
N LEU A 52 5.23 3.57 11.86
CA LEU A 52 6.36 3.15 11.04
C LEU A 52 7.37 2.32 11.85
N GLN A 53 7.57 2.66 13.14
CA GLN A 53 8.44 1.87 14.02
C GLN A 53 7.94 0.42 14.17
N SER A 54 6.63 0.23 14.38
CA SER A 54 6.02 -1.10 14.49
C SER A 54 6.13 -1.88 13.18
N LEU A 55 5.94 -1.20 12.04
CA LEU A 55 6.09 -1.76 10.71
C LEU A 55 7.52 -2.27 10.48
N HIS A 56 8.53 -1.46 10.81
CA HIS A 56 9.93 -1.84 10.64
C HIS A 56 10.38 -2.94 11.61
N THR A 57 9.87 -2.94 12.84
CA THR A 57 10.21 -3.95 13.85
C THR A 57 9.60 -5.32 13.52
N ASN A 58 8.41 -5.33 12.91
CA ASN A 58 7.66 -6.56 12.60
C ASN A 58 7.37 -6.69 11.10
N SER A 59 8.41 -6.66 10.28
CA SER A 59 8.31 -6.66 8.80
C SER A 59 7.64 -7.90 8.21
N PHE A 60 7.60 -9.02 8.94
CA PHE A 60 6.92 -10.25 8.51
C PHE A 60 5.43 -10.28 8.85
N LYS A 61 5.00 -9.50 9.84
CA LYS A 61 3.61 -9.46 10.31
C LYS A 61 2.77 -8.45 9.53
N TYR A 62 3.39 -7.37 9.11
CA TYR A 62 2.71 -6.25 8.47
C TYR A 62 3.17 -6.10 7.03
N HIS A 63 2.21 -5.95 6.14
CA HIS A 63 2.43 -5.80 4.71
C HIS A 63 1.90 -4.46 4.24
N GLN A 64 2.76 -3.72 3.52
CA GLN A 64 2.38 -2.44 2.94
C GLN A 64 1.55 -2.67 1.67
N TYR A 65 0.57 -1.80 1.46
CA TYR A 65 -0.14 -1.77 0.19
C TYR A 65 0.75 -1.17 -0.91
N PRO A 66 0.65 -1.66 -2.15
CA PRO A 66 1.36 -1.06 -3.28
C PRO A 66 0.90 0.40 -3.48
N ALA A 67 1.88 1.30 -3.65
CA ALA A 67 1.64 2.72 -3.91
C ALA A 67 0.85 2.93 -5.22
N PHE A 68 1.17 2.13 -6.24
CA PHE A 68 0.43 2.03 -7.49
C PHE A 68 0.33 0.55 -7.89
N LEU A 69 -0.80 0.17 -8.49
CA LEU A 69 -0.91 -1.10 -9.22
C LEU A 69 -0.11 -0.96 -10.53
N ASP A 70 1.21 -0.92 -10.43
CA ASP A 70 2.04 -1.11 -11.61
C ASP A 70 1.87 -2.57 -12.02
N ASN A 71 1.24 -2.78 -13.18
CA ASN A 71 1.37 -4.02 -13.93
C ASN A 71 2.85 -4.19 -14.29
N CYS A 72 3.67 -4.65 -13.36
CA CYS A 72 5.02 -5.13 -13.66
C CYS A 72 4.88 -6.42 -14.48
N LYS A 73 4.60 -6.26 -15.78
CA LYS A 73 5.13 -7.16 -16.78
C LYS A 73 6.63 -7.16 -16.54
N ARG A 74 7.13 -8.28 -16.01
CA ARG A 74 8.55 -8.58 -15.96
C ARG A 74 9.02 -8.62 -17.41
N ASP A 75 9.54 -7.52 -17.93
CA ASP A 75 10.35 -7.54 -19.13
C ASP A 75 11.65 -8.26 -18.79
N LYS A 76 11.63 -9.59 -18.96
CA LYS A 76 12.85 -10.36 -19.18
C LYS A 76 13.23 -10.20 -20.66
N SER A 77 13.74 -9.03 -21.04
CA SER A 77 14.53 -8.92 -22.27
C SER A 77 16.00 -9.21 -21.93
N SER A 78 16.37 -10.46 -22.20
CA SER A 78 17.73 -10.95 -22.44
C SER A 78 18.57 -9.97 -23.26
N ASN A 79 19.81 -9.72 -22.82
CA ASN A 79 21.03 -9.77 -23.65
C ASN A 79 22.26 -9.29 -22.85
N GLN A 80 23.04 -10.24 -22.31
CA GLN A 80 24.47 -9.99 -22.04
C GLN A 80 25.28 -10.76 -23.09
N ALA A 81 25.47 -10.12 -24.24
CA ALA A 81 26.56 -10.43 -25.14
C ALA A 81 27.77 -9.61 -24.70
N LYS A 82 28.88 -10.28 -24.38
CA LYS A 82 30.29 -9.89 -24.58
C LYS A 82 31.20 -10.60 -23.56
N ARG A 83 31.86 -11.67 -24.00
CA ARG A 83 33.31 -11.70 -24.26
C ARG A 83 33.71 -13.02 -24.88
#